data_AF-A0A8C3K6R6-F1
#
_entry.id   AF-A0A8C3K6R6-F1
#
_cell.length_a   1.000
_cell.length_b   1.000
_cell.length_c   1.000
_cell.angle_alpha   90.00
_cell.angle_beta   90.00
_cell.angle_gamma   90.00
#
_symmetry.space_group_name_H-M   'P 1'
#
loop_
_entity.id
_entity.type
_entity.pdbx_description
1 polymer ?
#
loop_
_entity_poly.entity_id
_entity_poly.type
_entity_poly.pdbx_seq_one_letter_code
_entity_poly.pdbx_strand_id
1 'polypeptide(L)'
;GEHRGGAPPVLGVSPPILGVCAHSHIRGLGLDDALEPRQVSQGMVGQLAARRAAGVILEMIKEGKIAGRAVLIAGQPGTGKTAIAMGMAQALGPDTPFTAIAGSEIFSLEMSRTEALTQAFRRSIGVRIKEETEIIEGEVVEVQIDRPATGTLLQIPPAPPNLSRAPQNPSGHPKNPSGRPKILSSAPQNPSNRSDGEGGTLKIPPPAPQNLLGHPEISPNTQN
;
A
#
# COMPACT_ATOMS: atom_id res chain seq x y z
N GLY A 1 -2.85 -16.10 -35.22
CA GLY A 1 -2.23 -15.14 -34.30
C GLY A 1 -2.85 -15.36 -32.94
N GLU A 2 -2.08 -15.92 -32.01
CA GLU A 2 -2.53 -16.28 -30.65
C GLU A 2 -3.05 -15.07 -29.87
N HIS A 3 -4.31 -15.12 -29.43
CA HIS A 3 -4.82 -14.31 -28.33
C HIS A 3 -5.05 -15.23 -27.13
N ARG A 4 -4.09 -15.25 -26.20
CA ARG A 4 -4.22 -15.89 -24.89
C ARG A 4 -5.02 -14.98 -23.97
N GLY A 5 -6.28 -15.34 -23.70
CA GLY A 5 -7.09 -14.75 -22.65
C GLY A 5 -6.68 -15.30 -21.28
N GLY A 6 -5.61 -14.76 -20.70
CA GLY A 6 -5.32 -14.94 -19.28
C GLY A 6 -6.22 -14.04 -18.45
N ALA A 7 -6.72 -14.55 -17.32
CA ALA A 7 -7.49 -13.79 -16.34
C ALA A 7 -6.83 -12.43 -16.03
N PRO A 8 -7.61 -11.35 -15.83
CA PRO A 8 -7.02 -10.07 -15.48
C PRO A 8 -6.27 -10.22 -14.14
N PRO A 9 -5.02 -9.75 -14.03
CA PRO A 9 -4.34 -9.75 -12.75
C PRO A 9 -5.14 -8.88 -11.77
N VAL A 10 -5.64 -9.53 -10.72
CA VAL A 10 -6.15 -8.85 -9.53
C VAL A 10 -5.13 -7.79 -9.09
N LEU A 11 -5.64 -6.58 -8.82
CA LEU A 11 -4.87 -5.38 -8.48
C LEU A 11 -3.91 -5.66 -7.32
N GLY A 12 -2.69 -6.08 -7.64
CA GLY A 12 -1.69 -6.53 -6.68
C GLY A 12 -0.35 -6.62 -7.36
N VAL A 13 0.36 -5.48 -7.36
CA VAL A 13 1.77 -5.33 -7.70
C VAL A 13 2.15 -5.93 -9.06
N SER A 14 2.16 -5.08 -10.09
CA SER A 14 2.79 -5.39 -11.38
C SER A 14 4.15 -6.07 -11.13
N PRO A 15 4.47 -7.21 -11.78
CA PRO A 15 5.84 -7.71 -11.74
C PRO A 15 6.73 -6.54 -12.17
N PRO A 16 7.82 -6.23 -11.42
CA PRO A 16 8.67 -5.11 -11.75
C PRO A 16 9.07 -5.28 -13.22
N ILE A 17 8.72 -4.28 -14.03
CA ILE A 17 9.23 -4.12 -15.39
C ILE A 17 10.72 -4.50 -15.35
N LEU A 18 11.07 -5.59 -16.04
CA LEU A 18 12.35 -6.28 -15.87
C LEU A 18 13.49 -5.44 -16.49
N GLY A 19 13.81 -4.32 -15.84
CA GLY A 19 15.06 -3.62 -15.98
C GLY A 19 16.11 -4.37 -15.17
N VAL A 20 17.34 -4.38 -15.68
CA VAL A 20 18.49 -4.98 -14.99
C VAL A 20 18.75 -4.19 -13.69
N CYS A 21 18.17 -4.64 -12.58
CA CYS A 21 18.45 -4.15 -11.23
C CYS A 21 19.71 -4.85 -10.69
N ALA A 22 20.47 -4.18 -9.81
CA ALA A 22 21.72 -4.70 -9.25
C ALA A 22 21.58 -6.09 -8.58
N HIS A 23 20.37 -6.45 -8.17
CA HIS A 23 20.05 -7.72 -7.49
C HIS A 23 19.12 -8.62 -8.32
N SER A 24 18.86 -8.30 -9.60
CA SER A 24 17.99 -9.08 -10.49
C SER A 24 18.53 -10.47 -10.85
N HIS A 25 19.84 -10.67 -10.69
CA HIS A 25 20.51 -11.96 -10.91
C HIS A 25 20.30 -12.95 -9.75
N ILE A 26 19.79 -12.50 -8.61
CA ILE A 26 19.56 -13.33 -7.43
C ILE A 26 18.24 -14.07 -7.61
N ARG A 27 18.31 -15.40 -7.58
CA ARG A 27 17.15 -16.30 -7.76
C ARG A 27 16.77 -17.07 -6.49
N GLY A 28 17.55 -16.93 -5.42
CA GLY A 28 17.32 -17.56 -4.14
C GLY A 28 18.54 -17.53 -3.23
N LEU A 29 18.48 -18.21 -2.09
CA LEU A 29 19.57 -18.27 -1.12
C LEU A 29 20.66 -19.32 -1.45
N GLY A 30 20.42 -20.22 -2.40
CA GLY A 30 21.38 -21.23 -2.84
C GLY A 30 21.80 -22.24 -1.76
N LEU A 31 20.86 -22.63 -0.92
CA LEU A 31 21.03 -23.65 0.13
C LEU A 31 20.70 -25.04 -0.43
N ASP A 32 21.24 -26.08 0.19
CA ASP A 32 20.79 -27.46 -0.02
C ASP A 32 19.67 -27.85 0.97
N ASP A 33 19.22 -29.10 0.90
CA ASP A 33 18.15 -29.64 1.75
C ASP A 33 18.57 -29.74 3.24
N ALA A 34 19.87 -29.70 3.52
CA ALA A 34 20.43 -29.68 4.88
C ALA A 34 20.60 -28.24 5.43
N LEU A 35 20.12 -27.23 4.71
CA LEU A 35 20.31 -25.80 5.00
C LEU A 35 21.78 -25.34 4.94
N GLU A 36 22.64 -26.10 4.29
CA GLU A 36 24.04 -25.71 4.09
C GLU A 36 24.18 -24.89 2.80
N PRO A 37 24.82 -23.71 2.86
CA PRO A 37 25.01 -22.85 1.71
C PRO A 37 26.11 -23.38 0.80
N ARG A 38 25.81 -23.51 -0.49
CA ARG A 38 26.84 -23.77 -1.51
C ARG A 38 27.66 -22.50 -1.76
N GLN A 39 28.96 -22.67 -2.00
CA GLN A 39 29.90 -21.55 -2.22
C GLN A 39 29.41 -20.56 -3.30
N VAL A 40 28.85 -21.09 -4.39
CA VAL A 40 28.23 -20.34 -5.48
C VAL A 40 26.93 -21.05 -5.84
N SER A 41 25.78 -20.39 -5.72
CA SER A 41 24.48 -20.95 -6.14
C SER A 41 23.40 -19.86 -6.21
N GLN A 42 22.45 -20.00 -7.15
CA GLN A 42 21.27 -19.13 -7.31
C GLN A 42 21.58 -17.61 -7.37
N GLY A 43 22.73 -17.24 -7.91
CA GLY A 43 23.19 -15.85 -7.98
C GLY A 43 23.83 -15.32 -6.69
N MET A 44 23.92 -16.13 -5.64
CA MET A 44 24.61 -15.79 -4.39
C MET A 44 26.02 -16.42 -4.36
N VAL A 45 27.00 -15.64 -3.88
CA VAL A 45 28.39 -16.05 -3.73
C VAL A 45 28.89 -15.70 -2.33
N GLY A 46 29.51 -16.66 -1.65
CA GLY A 46 30.05 -16.45 -0.30
C GLY A 46 28.95 -16.19 0.74
N GLN A 47 29.28 -15.41 1.79
CA GLN A 47 28.40 -15.09 2.94
C GLN A 47 27.72 -16.34 3.54
N LEU A 48 28.50 -17.40 3.75
CA LEU A 48 27.99 -18.72 4.17
C LEU A 48 27.21 -18.62 5.49
N ALA A 49 27.79 -18.00 6.52
CA ALA A 49 27.13 -17.86 7.82
C ALA A 49 25.79 -17.11 7.73
N ALA A 50 25.74 -16.01 6.97
CA ALA A 50 24.54 -15.21 6.82
C ALA A 50 23.46 -15.93 5.99
N ARG A 51 23.85 -16.65 4.94
CA ARG A 51 22.93 -17.45 4.10
C ARG A 51 22.36 -18.63 4.87
N ARG A 52 23.17 -19.32 5.67
CA ARG A 52 22.70 -20.39 6.57
C ARG A 52 21.69 -19.86 7.58
N ALA A 53 22.00 -18.74 8.24
CA ALA A 53 21.08 -18.10 9.18
C ALA A 53 19.77 -17.67 8.51
N ALA A 54 19.85 -17.09 7.31
CA ALA A 54 18.69 -16.74 6.50
C ALA A 54 17.84 -17.97 6.11
N GLY A 55 18.48 -19.11 5.86
CA GLY A 55 17.83 -20.40 5.62
C GLY A 55 17.02 -20.90 6.80
N VAL A 56 17.59 -20.85 8.01
CA VAL A 56 16.86 -21.21 9.23
C VAL A 56 15.65 -20.31 9.44
N ILE A 57 15.80 -19.01 9.20
CA ILE A 57 14.69 -18.05 9.28
C ILE A 57 13.62 -18.36 8.23
N LEU A 58 14.03 -18.66 7.00
CA LEU A 58 13.12 -19.02 5.91
C LEU A 58 12.27 -20.24 6.28
N GLU A 59 12.89 -21.25 6.88
CA GLU A 59 12.19 -22.47 7.31
C GLU A 59 11.21 -22.19 8.45
N MET A 60 11.62 -21.38 9.43
CA MET A 60 10.71 -20.93 10.51
C MET A 60 9.51 -20.13 9.97
N ILE A 61 9.69 -19.35 8.89
CA ILE A 61 8.60 -18.62 8.23
C ILE A 61 7.63 -19.59 7.56
N LYS A 62 8.16 -20.58 6.81
CA LYS A 62 7.33 -21.61 6.15
C LYS A 62 6.54 -22.46 7.15
N GLU A 63 7.16 -22.80 8.27
CA GLU A 63 6.52 -23.53 9.37
C GLU A 63 5.53 -22.67 10.17
N GLY A 64 5.49 -21.35 9.97
CA GLY A 64 4.63 -20.42 10.71
C GLY A 64 5.00 -20.24 12.19
N LYS A 65 6.18 -20.70 12.63
CA LYS A 65 6.62 -20.63 14.04
C LYS A 65 7.09 -19.24 14.46
N ILE A 66 7.22 -18.29 13.53
CA ILE A 66 7.80 -16.97 13.75
C ILE A 66 6.85 -15.82 13.37
N ALA A 67 5.72 -15.71 14.07
CA ALA A 67 4.84 -14.55 13.96
C ALA A 67 5.30 -13.39 14.88
N GLY A 68 5.25 -12.15 14.38
CA GLY A 68 5.51 -10.95 15.19
C GLY A 68 6.96 -10.74 15.64
N ARG A 69 7.93 -11.42 15.01
CA ARG A 69 9.36 -11.22 15.32
C ARG A 69 10.06 -10.39 14.24
N ALA A 70 11.01 -9.57 14.67
CA ALA A 70 11.88 -8.81 13.77
C ALA A 70 13.25 -9.46 13.68
N VAL A 71 13.83 -9.44 12.47
CA VAL A 71 15.21 -9.85 12.21
C VAL A 71 15.98 -8.63 11.70
N LEU A 72 17.15 -8.37 12.27
CA LEU A 72 18.05 -7.31 11.84
C LEU A 72 19.28 -7.90 11.15
N ILE A 73 19.55 -7.45 9.92
CA ILE A 73 20.77 -7.78 9.19
C ILE A 73 21.72 -6.58 9.25
N ALA A 74 22.82 -6.71 9.98
CA ALA A 74 23.83 -5.67 10.16
C ALA A 74 25.16 -6.07 9.52
N GLY A 75 25.96 -5.07 9.10
CA GLY A 75 27.26 -5.29 8.48
C GLY A 75 27.72 -4.08 7.67
N GLN A 76 28.99 -4.08 7.25
CA GLN A 76 29.60 -2.99 6.48
C GLN A 76 28.88 -2.73 5.14
N PRO A 77 28.96 -1.52 4.55
CA PRO A 77 28.46 -1.26 3.21
C PRO A 77 29.04 -2.25 2.18
N GLY A 78 28.26 -2.68 1.19
CA GLY A 78 28.73 -3.61 0.15
C GLY A 78 28.74 -5.09 0.53
N THR A 79 28.42 -5.48 1.77
CA THR A 79 28.44 -6.91 2.19
C THR A 79 27.22 -7.74 1.77
N GLY A 80 26.37 -7.22 0.87
CA GLY A 80 25.23 -8.00 0.34
C GLY A 80 24.03 -8.14 1.29
N LYS A 81 23.82 -7.23 2.24
CA LYS A 81 22.65 -7.26 3.14
C LYS A 81 21.32 -7.26 2.37
N THR A 82 21.17 -6.33 1.43
CA THR A 82 20.00 -6.24 0.55
C THR A 82 19.90 -7.46 -0.38
N ALA A 83 21.05 -7.99 -0.82
CA ALA A 83 21.11 -9.20 -1.63
C ALA A 83 20.55 -10.42 -0.89
N ILE A 84 20.87 -10.59 0.40
CA ILE A 84 20.33 -11.67 1.24
C ILE A 84 18.82 -11.51 1.41
N ALA A 85 18.32 -10.29 1.67
CA ALA A 85 16.89 -10.03 1.77
C ALA A 85 16.15 -10.35 0.46
N MET A 86 16.74 -9.99 -0.68
CA MET A 86 16.21 -10.34 -2.01
C MET A 86 16.21 -11.86 -2.22
N GLY A 87 17.29 -12.54 -1.84
CA GLY A 87 17.39 -14.00 -1.91
C GLY A 87 16.34 -14.71 -1.05
N MET A 88 16.06 -14.19 0.15
CA MET A 88 14.96 -14.67 0.99
C MET A 88 13.60 -14.48 0.32
N ALA A 89 13.34 -13.29 -0.25
CA ALA A 89 12.10 -13.00 -0.96
C ALA A 89 11.86 -13.98 -2.13
N GLN A 90 12.90 -14.23 -2.93
CA GLN A 90 12.82 -15.19 -4.04
C GLN A 90 12.61 -16.64 -3.54
N ALA A 91 13.23 -17.00 -2.41
CA ALA A 91 13.14 -18.35 -1.84
C ALA A 91 11.79 -18.63 -1.14
N LEU A 92 11.05 -17.60 -0.72
CA LEU A 92 9.68 -17.74 -0.20
C LEU A 92 8.63 -18.06 -1.28
N GLY A 93 8.98 -17.85 -2.55
CA GLY A 93 8.14 -18.12 -3.69
C GLY A 93 7.12 -17.01 -4.00
N PRO A 94 6.47 -17.08 -5.18
CA PRO A 94 5.57 -16.04 -5.67
C PRO A 94 4.28 -15.92 -4.85
N ASP A 95 3.90 -16.97 -4.14
CA ASP A 95 2.64 -17.01 -3.41
C ASP A 95 2.73 -16.37 -2.01
N THR A 96 3.93 -16.01 -1.55
CA THR A 96 4.16 -15.36 -0.25
C THR A 96 4.36 -13.87 -0.48
N PRO A 97 3.52 -12.98 0.07
CA PRO A 97 3.69 -11.55 -0.13
C PRO A 97 4.99 -11.06 0.50
N PHE A 98 5.75 -10.26 -0.23
CA PHE A 98 6.97 -9.62 0.23
C PHE A 98 6.92 -8.14 -0.11
N THR A 99 7.02 -7.29 0.91
CA THR A 99 6.99 -5.83 0.75
C THR A 99 8.36 -5.24 1.10
N ALA A 100 9.04 -4.64 0.13
CA ALA A 100 10.23 -3.84 0.36
C ALA A 100 9.84 -2.38 0.52
N ILE A 101 10.32 -1.72 1.58
CA ILE A 101 10.03 -0.31 1.87
C ILE A 101 11.33 0.38 2.27
N ALA A 102 11.61 1.53 1.66
CA ALA A 102 12.70 2.38 2.10
C ALA A 102 12.24 3.23 3.31
N GLY A 103 13.12 3.42 4.29
CA GLY A 103 12.77 4.19 5.50
C GLY A 103 12.29 5.61 5.18
N SER A 104 12.81 6.23 4.12
CA SER A 104 12.37 7.54 3.63
C SER A 104 10.94 7.56 3.10
N GLU A 105 10.41 6.43 2.60
CA GLU A 105 9.03 6.33 2.10
C GLU A 105 7.99 6.41 3.24
N ILE A 106 8.41 6.12 4.48
CA ILE A 106 7.54 6.22 5.67
C ILE A 106 7.34 7.68 6.08
N PHE A 107 8.29 8.57 5.72
CA PHE A 107 8.22 9.99 6.02
C PHE A 107 7.55 10.73 4.86
N SER A 108 6.23 10.84 4.91
CA SER A 108 5.44 11.61 3.96
C SER A 108 4.78 12.83 4.61
N LEU A 109 4.52 13.87 3.82
CA LEU A 109 3.71 15.03 4.22
C LEU A 109 2.21 14.75 4.10
N GLU A 110 1.82 13.82 3.22
CA GLU A 110 0.42 13.53 2.89
C GLU A 110 -0.23 12.53 3.85
N MET A 111 0.57 11.69 4.50
CA MET A 111 0.09 10.63 5.41
C MET A 111 0.92 10.55 6.69
N SER A 112 0.30 10.08 7.76
CA SER A 112 1.00 9.90 9.03
C SER A 112 1.95 8.70 9.00
N ARG A 113 3.07 8.78 9.75
CA ARG A 113 4.05 7.69 9.87
C ARG A 113 3.42 6.37 10.33
N THR A 114 2.48 6.44 11.27
CA THR A 114 1.75 5.27 11.79
C THR A 114 0.88 4.64 10.72
N GLU A 115 0.20 5.46 9.91
CA GLU A 115 -0.63 4.98 8.81
C GLU A 115 0.21 4.33 7.72
N ALA A 116 1.31 4.96 7.31
CA ALA A 116 2.26 4.40 6.33
C ALA A 116 2.76 3.01 6.78
N LEU A 117 3.16 2.89 8.05
CA LEU A 117 3.62 1.63 8.62
C LEU A 117 2.50 0.59 8.76
N THR A 118 1.29 1.02 9.13
CA THR A 118 0.12 0.12 9.22
C THR A 118 -0.23 -0.45 7.85
N GLN A 119 -0.21 0.38 6.81
CA GLN A 119 -0.43 -0.07 5.43
C GLN A 119 0.66 -1.03 4.98
N ALA A 120 1.93 -0.75 5.29
CA ALA A 120 3.04 -1.65 5.01
C ALA A 120 2.85 -3.06 5.60
N PHE A 121 2.46 -3.13 6.87
CA PHE A 121 2.18 -4.42 7.53
C PHE A 121 1.01 -5.15 6.88
N ARG A 122 -0.08 -4.44 6.56
CA ARG A 122 -1.26 -5.04 5.90
C ARG A 122 -0.94 -5.60 4.51
N ARG A 123 -0.11 -4.90 3.73
CA ARG A 123 0.35 -5.38 2.41
C ARG A 123 1.22 -6.64 2.51
N SER A 124 1.88 -6.84 3.65
CA SER A 124 2.80 -7.97 3.87
C SER A 124 2.10 -9.21 4.43
N ILE A 125 0.79 -9.17 4.66
CA ILE A 125 -0.01 -10.29 5.17
C ILE A 125 -0.94 -10.77 4.06
N GLY A 126 -0.74 -12.00 3.61
CA GLY A 126 -1.54 -12.62 2.55
C GLY A 126 -2.60 -13.54 3.11
N VAL A 127 -3.83 -13.42 2.62
CA VAL A 127 -4.93 -14.35 2.91
C VAL A 127 -5.23 -15.11 1.63
N ARG A 128 -5.07 -16.44 1.64
CA ARG A 128 -5.43 -17.30 0.50
C ARG A 128 -6.82 -17.89 0.72
N ILE A 129 -7.73 -17.58 -0.19
CA ILE A 129 -9.09 -18.11 -0.20
C ILE A 129 -9.18 -19.06 -1.40
N LYS A 130 -9.58 -20.31 -1.15
CA LYS A 130 -9.86 -21.28 -2.19
C LYS A 130 -11.35 -21.23 -2.50
N GLU A 131 -11.68 -21.07 -3.77
CA GLU A 131 -13.05 -21.08 -4.29
C GLU A 131 -13.13 -22.11 -5.42
N GLU A 132 -14.24 -22.84 -5.47
CA GLU A 132 -14.53 -23.78 -6.55
C GLU A 132 -15.37 -23.05 -7.60
N THR A 133 -14.91 -23.04 -8.86
CA THR A 133 -15.65 -22.45 -9.97
C THR A 133 -15.72 -23.46 -11.11
N GLU A 134 -16.92 -23.63 -11.66
CA GLU A 134 -17.12 -24.44 -12.85
C GLU A 134 -16.63 -23.65 -14.08
N ILE A 135 -15.65 -24.22 -14.79
CA ILE A 135 -15.10 -23.62 -16.01
C ILE A 135 -15.50 -24.52 -17.17
N ILE A 136 -16.10 -23.92 -18.21
CA ILE A 136 -16.42 -24.61 -19.45
C ILE A 136 -15.25 -24.39 -20.41
N GLU A 137 -14.52 -25.47 -20.73
CA GLU A 137 -13.43 -25.46 -21.70
C GLU A 137 -13.87 -26.17 -22.99
N GLY A 138 -13.61 -25.56 -24.14
CA GLY A 138 -13.94 -26.13 -25.43
C GLY A 138 -13.43 -25.26 -26.59
N GLU A 139 -13.27 -25.88 -27.77
CA GLU A 139 -12.97 -25.16 -29.00
C GLU A 139 -14.23 -24.45 -29.50
N VAL A 140 -14.10 -23.15 -29.76
CA VAL A 140 -15.19 -22.34 -30.30
C VAL A 140 -15.27 -22.57 -31.81
N VAL A 141 -16.30 -23.29 -32.25
CA VAL A 141 -16.50 -23.59 -33.68
C VAL A 141 -17.15 -22.41 -34.41
N GLU A 142 -18.13 -21.75 -33.80
CA GLU A 142 -18.82 -20.61 -34.39
C GLU A 142 -19.44 -19.73 -33.29
N VAL A 143 -19.40 -18.40 -33.48
CA VAL A 143 -20.08 -17.43 -32.61
C VAL A 143 -20.98 -16.57 -33.47
N GLN A 144 -22.29 -16.73 -33.31
CA GLN A 144 -23.29 -15.85 -33.91
C GLN A 144 -23.81 -14.86 -32.86
N ILE A 145 -23.79 -13.57 -33.20
CA ILE A 145 -24.28 -12.49 -32.34
C ILE A 145 -25.40 -11.77 -33.09
N ASP A 146 -26.64 -12.03 -32.70
CA ASP A 146 -27.78 -11.29 -33.22
C ASP A 146 -27.90 -9.97 -32.48
N ARG A 147 -27.55 -8.89 -33.18
CA ARG A 147 -27.79 -7.54 -32.70
C ARG A 147 -29.14 -7.07 -33.25
N PRO A 148 -30.20 -6.91 -32.42
CA PRO A 148 -31.45 -6.35 -32.91
C PRO A 148 -31.21 -4.89 -33.31
N ALA A 149 -31.22 -4.61 -34.61
CA ALA A 149 -31.26 -3.27 -35.15
C ALA A 149 -32.70 -2.74 -35.07
N THR A 150 -33.17 -2.41 -33.86
CA THR A 150 -34.50 -1.80 -33.69
C THR A 150 -34.53 -0.88 -32.48
N GLY A 151 -33.74 0.18 -32.55
CA GLY A 151 -34.20 1.48 -32.08
C GLY A 151 -35.03 2.11 -33.21
N THR A 152 -36.21 1.57 -33.50
CA THR A 152 -37.18 2.30 -34.33
C THR A 152 -37.56 3.52 -33.52
N LEU A 153 -37.01 4.65 -33.92
CA LEU A 153 -37.41 5.96 -33.47
C LEU A 153 -38.94 6.03 -33.64
N LEU A 154 -39.67 5.97 -32.52
CA LEU A 154 -41.08 6.32 -32.51
C LEU A 154 -41.16 7.72 -33.12
N GLN A 155 -41.73 7.79 -34.33
CA GLN A 155 -41.99 9.03 -35.03
C GLN A 155 -43.06 9.76 -34.22
N ILE A 156 -42.62 10.59 -33.27
CA ILE A 156 -43.49 11.53 -32.57
C ILE A 156 -43.99 12.50 -33.64
N PRO A 157 -45.30 12.57 -33.94
CA PRO A 157 -45.80 13.55 -34.89
C PRO A 157 -45.52 14.97 -34.34
N PRO A 158 -45.12 15.93 -35.20
CA PRO A 158 -44.85 17.28 -34.74
C PRO A 158 -46.11 17.92 -34.13
N ALA A 159 -45.96 18.51 -32.95
CA ALA A 159 -47.03 19.21 -32.24
C ALA A 159 -47.57 20.39 -33.08
N PRO A 160 -48.89 20.65 -33.06
CA PRO A 160 -49.48 21.75 -33.80
C PRO A 160 -49.03 23.12 -33.23
N PRO A 161 -48.88 24.15 -34.08
CA PRO A 161 -48.43 25.47 -33.65
C PRO A 161 -49.52 26.23 -32.89
N ASN A 162 -49.16 26.70 -31.70
CA ASN A 162 -49.75 27.79 -30.90
C ASN A 162 -51.20 28.23 -31.21
N LEU A 163 -52.14 27.87 -30.33
CA LEU A 163 -53.31 28.70 -30.06
C LEU A 163 -53.07 29.53 -28.79
N SER A 164 -52.79 30.81 -29.02
CA SER A 164 -52.72 31.86 -28.02
C SER A 164 -54.10 32.06 -27.37
N ARG A 165 -54.27 31.68 -26.11
CA ARG A 165 -55.17 32.33 -25.13
C ARG A 165 -55.04 31.71 -23.74
N ALA A 166 -54.37 32.43 -22.84
CA ALA A 166 -54.49 32.20 -21.41
C ALA A 166 -55.89 32.69 -20.94
N PRO A 167 -56.67 31.89 -20.18
CA PRO A 167 -57.75 32.44 -19.39
C PRO A 167 -57.16 33.09 -18.13
N GLN A 168 -57.38 34.39 -17.99
CA GLN A 168 -57.15 35.12 -16.74
C GLN A 168 -58.10 34.55 -15.68
N ASN A 169 -57.58 34.16 -14.51
CA ASN A 169 -58.41 33.89 -13.33
C ASN A 169 -58.29 35.07 -12.35
N PRO A 170 -59.40 35.68 -11.89
CA PRO A 170 -59.36 36.90 -11.12
C PRO A 170 -58.85 36.71 -9.69
N SER A 171 -58.32 37.80 -9.17
CA SER A 171 -58.04 38.11 -7.77
C SER A 171 -59.01 37.48 -6.76
N GLY A 172 -58.48 36.66 -5.84
CA GLY A 172 -59.18 36.20 -4.65
C GLY A 172 -58.21 36.05 -3.47
N HIS A 173 -58.26 36.99 -2.53
CA HIS A 173 -57.58 36.93 -1.24
C HIS A 173 -58.12 35.78 -0.36
N PRO A 174 -57.27 34.95 0.27
CA PRO A 174 -57.64 34.24 1.48
C PRO A 174 -57.22 35.05 2.72
N LYS A 175 -58.22 35.43 3.52
CA LYS A 175 -58.04 35.99 4.87
C LYS A 175 -57.53 34.91 5.83
N ASN A 176 -56.57 35.30 6.67
CA ASN A 176 -56.04 34.58 7.83
C ASN A 176 -57.14 34.15 8.82
N PRO A 177 -57.01 32.96 9.43
CA PRO A 177 -57.27 32.87 10.87
C PRO A 177 -56.08 32.28 11.64
N SER A 178 -55.63 33.11 12.58
CA SER A 178 -54.83 32.83 13.77
C SER A 178 -54.88 31.38 14.28
N GLY A 179 -53.74 30.70 14.25
CA GLY A 179 -53.51 29.39 14.85
C GLY A 179 -52.06 29.20 15.27
N ARG A 180 -51.79 29.45 16.55
CA ARG A 180 -50.52 29.39 17.29
C ARG A 180 -49.67 28.13 16.99
N PRO A 181 -48.38 28.24 16.63
CA PRO A 181 -47.48 27.09 16.57
C PRO A 181 -46.85 26.80 17.95
N LYS A 182 -46.99 25.56 18.44
CA LYS A 182 -46.17 25.02 19.54
C LYS A 182 -45.02 24.23 18.92
N ILE A 183 -43.80 24.74 19.03
CA ILE A 183 -42.57 24.04 18.64
C ILE A 183 -41.78 23.82 19.93
N LEU A 184 -41.57 22.55 20.29
CA LEU A 184 -40.70 22.13 21.38
C LEU A 184 -39.45 21.52 20.75
N SER A 185 -38.35 22.28 20.71
CA SER A 185 -36.99 21.75 20.66
C SER A 185 -36.04 22.84 21.14
N SER A 186 -35.66 22.76 22.40
CA SER A 186 -34.67 23.65 23.02
C SER A 186 -33.37 22.89 23.20
N ALA A 187 -32.40 23.15 22.32
CA ALA A 187 -30.98 22.93 22.59
C ALA A 187 -30.36 24.31 22.92
N PRO A 188 -29.70 24.49 24.08
CA PRO A 188 -29.23 25.79 24.50
C PRO A 188 -27.92 26.20 23.83
N GLN A 189 -27.87 27.49 23.53
CA GLN A 189 -26.74 28.23 22.96
C GLN A 189 -25.64 28.47 24.00
N ASN A 190 -24.41 28.57 23.47
CA ASN A 190 -23.21 29.08 24.14
C ASN A 190 -23.33 30.58 24.45
N PRO A 191 -22.89 31.05 25.64
CA PRO A 191 -22.47 32.43 25.84
C PRO A 191 -20.95 32.55 26.06
N SER A 192 -20.35 33.34 25.19
CA SER A 192 -19.03 33.94 25.29
C SER A 192 -18.84 34.81 26.55
N ASN A 193 -17.67 34.71 27.20
CA ASN A 193 -17.04 35.86 27.86
C ASN A 193 -15.51 35.72 27.97
N ARG A 194 -14.82 36.71 27.38
CA ARG A 194 -13.66 37.50 27.90
C ARG A 194 -12.47 36.76 28.53
N SER A 195 -11.31 36.71 27.86
CA SER A 195 -10.24 37.73 27.73
C SER A 195 -9.23 37.67 28.87
N ASP A 196 -8.02 37.22 28.55
CA ASP A 196 -6.67 37.61 29.02
C ASP A 196 -5.73 36.58 28.32
N GLY A 197 -4.74 36.88 27.49
CA GLY A 197 -3.80 37.99 27.55
C GLY A 197 -2.49 37.51 28.16
N GLU A 198 -1.77 36.56 27.55
CA GLU A 198 -0.32 36.39 27.78
C GLU A 198 0.36 35.56 26.69
N GLY A 199 1.42 36.12 26.10
CA GLY A 199 2.26 35.48 25.09
C GLY A 199 3.19 34.44 25.72
N GLY A 200 3.10 33.19 25.25
CA GLY A 200 4.01 32.11 25.60
C GLY A 200 4.91 31.74 24.42
N THR A 201 6.13 32.26 24.43
CA THR A 201 7.23 31.89 23.52
C THR A 201 7.43 30.37 23.51
N LEU A 202 7.39 29.76 22.31
CA LEU A 202 7.67 28.34 22.11
C LEU A 202 9.14 28.06 22.49
N LYS A 203 9.35 27.49 23.68
CA LYS A 203 10.67 27.17 24.23
C LYS A 203 11.20 25.91 23.56
N ILE A 204 12.05 26.09 22.55
CA ILE A 204 12.83 25.03 21.91
C ILE A 204 13.85 24.52 22.96
N PRO A 205 13.91 23.21 23.28
CA PRO A 205 14.94 22.69 24.17
C PRO A 205 16.34 22.81 23.52
N PRO A 206 17.39 23.19 24.27
CA PRO A 206 18.74 23.29 23.72
C PRO A 206 19.29 21.92 23.33
N PRO A 207 20.12 21.83 22.27
CA PRO A 207 20.80 20.59 21.91
C PRO A 207 21.84 20.21 22.97
N ALA A 208 21.96 18.90 23.23
CA ALA A 208 22.92 18.32 24.17
C ALA A 208 24.37 18.70 23.79
N PRO A 209 25.27 18.89 24.78
CA PRO A 209 26.66 19.25 24.52
C PRO A 209 27.39 18.10 23.82
N GLN A 210 28.06 18.43 22.71
CA GLN A 210 29.05 17.56 22.10
C GLN A 210 30.25 17.46 23.04
N ASN A 211 30.36 16.34 23.75
CA ASN A 211 31.57 16.03 24.50
C ASN A 211 32.72 15.79 23.51
N LEU A 212 33.59 16.80 23.47
CA LEU A 212 34.94 16.80 22.97
C LEU A 212 35.72 15.68 23.68
N LEU A 213 35.78 14.49 23.08
CA LEU A 213 36.67 13.43 23.52
C LEU A 213 38.01 13.63 22.81
N GLY A 214 38.99 14.02 23.63
CA GLY A 214 40.31 14.46 23.22
C GLY A 214 41.08 13.43 22.41
N HIS A 215 41.95 13.97 21.57
CA HIS A 215 43.11 13.27 21.05
C HIS A 215 43.97 12.78 22.23
N PRO A 216 44.42 11.52 22.24
CA PRO A 216 45.54 11.17 23.10
C PRO A 216 46.82 11.75 22.49
N GLU A 217 47.48 12.65 23.23
CA GLU A 217 48.88 12.99 23.03
C GLU A 217 49.72 11.70 22.99
N ILE A 218 50.49 11.52 21.92
CA ILE A 218 51.57 10.54 21.87
C ILE A 218 52.86 11.35 22.05
N SER A 219 53.40 11.37 23.27
CA SER A 219 54.79 11.76 23.49
C SER A 219 55.72 10.69 22.88
N PRO A 220 56.81 11.09 22.19
CA PRO A 220 57.79 10.14 21.69
C PRO A 220 58.73 9.74 22.83
N ASN A 221 58.65 8.49 23.29
CA ASN A 221 59.69 7.91 24.12
C ASN A 221 60.64 7.09 23.24
N THR A 222 61.82 7.67 23.05
CA THR A 222 63.09 6.98 22.78
C THR A 222 63.27 5.81 23.73
N GLN A 223 63.48 4.59 23.20
CA GLN A 223 64.53 3.66 23.65
C GLN A 223 64.53 2.35 22.84
N ASN A 224 65.73 2.02 22.36
CA ASN A 224 66.25 0.80 21.73
C ASN A 224 65.83 0.46 20.29
#